data_AF-A0A7X5VSA3-F1
#
_entry.id   AF-A0A7X5VSA3-F1
#
_cell.length_a   1.000
_cell.length_b   1.000
_cell.length_c   1.000
_cell.angle_alpha   90.00
_cell.angle_beta   90.00
_cell.angle_gamma   90.00
#
_symmetry.space_group_name_H-M   'P 1'
#
loop_
_entity.id
_entity.type
_entity.pdbx_description
1 polymer ?
#
loop_
_entity_poly.entity_id
_entity_poly.type
_entity_poly.pdbx_seq_one_letter_code
_entity_poly.pdbx_strand_id
1 'polypeptide(L)'
;GDEEMMVREGILTRNERHIPYARIQNINLVQNPFHRLLRVAEVHVETASGTKPEAIIRVLSLDAVAAIRERVFKDRAEGETVSVEGREESAQRLLELSTRDLLLLGLISNRGMVVIAAVMGVIWQVDV
;
A
#
# COMPACT_ATOMS: atom_id res chain seq x y z
N GLY A 1 2.83 26.19 2.43
CA GLY A 1 3.36 26.47 3.78
C GLY A 1 3.97 25.20 4.34
N ASP A 2 4.73 25.30 5.43
CA ASP A 2 5.37 24.13 6.06
C ASP A 2 4.37 23.15 6.68
N GLU A 3 3.07 23.48 6.73
CA GLU A 3 1.99 22.71 7.35
C GLU A 3 1.00 22.06 6.34
N GLU A 4 1.30 22.13 5.04
CA GLU A 4 0.44 21.59 3.99
C GLU A 4 1.21 20.79 2.93
N MET A 5 0.59 19.72 2.46
CA MET A 5 1.06 18.95 1.32
C MET A 5 0.49 19.53 0.02
N MET A 6 1.37 19.93 -0.89
CA MET A 6 1.00 20.36 -2.24
C MET A 6 1.15 19.19 -3.22
N VAL A 7 0.06 18.85 -3.90
CA VAL A 7 0.05 17.82 -4.95
C VAL A 7 -0.25 18.50 -6.28
N ARG A 8 0.65 18.35 -7.25
CA ARG A 8 0.47 18.84 -8.62
C ARG A 8 0.31 17.68 -9.57
N GLU A 9 -0.71 17.74 -10.43
CA GLU A 9 -1.00 16.72 -11.43
C GLU A 9 -1.23 17.35 -12.82
N GLY A 10 -0.88 16.58 -13.86
CA GLY A 10 -1.21 16.89 -15.26
C GLY A 10 -0.02 17.32 -16.13
N ILE A 11 -0.11 16.96 -17.41
CA ILE A 11 0.90 17.23 -18.44
C ILE A 11 0.48 18.43 -19.31
N LEU A 12 -0.80 18.52 -19.68
CA LEU A 12 -1.39 19.62 -20.45
C LEU A 12 -2.12 20.63 -19.54
N THR A 13 -2.99 20.14 -18.66
CA THR A 13 -3.70 20.96 -17.68
C THR A 13 -3.07 20.73 -16.32
N ARG A 14 -2.49 21.77 -15.72
CA ARG A 14 -1.91 21.70 -14.38
C ARG A 14 -3.03 21.88 -13.35
N ASN A 15 -3.23 20.86 -12.52
CA ASN A 15 -4.10 20.93 -11.37
C ASN A 15 -3.23 20.90 -10.10
N GLU A 16 -3.48 21.82 -9.18
CA GLU A 16 -2.71 21.97 -7.94
C GLU A 16 -3.68 21.90 -6.75
N ARG A 17 -3.36 21.03 -5.80
CA ARG A 17 -4.17 20.75 -4.62
C ARG A 17 -3.34 20.96 -3.36
N HIS A 18 -3.89 21.71 -2.41
CA HIS A 18 -3.30 21.97 -1.11
C HIS A 18 -4.06 21.18 -0.05
N ILE A 19 -3.37 20.27 0.63
CA ILE A 19 -3.95 19.38 1.63
C ILE A 19 -3.22 19.66 2.96
N PRO A 20 -3.86 20.35 3.92
CA PRO A 20 -3.28 20.56 5.25
C PRO A 20 -2.97 19.22 5.93
N TYR A 21 -1.81 19.11 6.58
CA TYR A 21 -1.41 17.84 7.24
C TYR A 21 -2.43 17.40 8.30
N ALA A 22 -3.04 18.35 9.02
CA ALA A 22 -4.09 18.11 10.00
C ALA A 22 -5.35 17.40 9.43
N ARG A 23 -5.57 17.42 8.11
CA ARG A 23 -6.70 16.74 7.47
C ARG A 23 -6.37 15.33 6.99
N ILE A 24 -5.09 14.97 6.90
CA ILE A 24 -4.66 13.65 6.44
C ILE A 24 -4.90 12.64 7.56
N GLN A 25 -5.74 11.65 7.27
CA GLN A 25 -6.06 10.61 8.24
C GLN A 25 -5.31 9.32 7.96
N ASN A 26 -5.22 8.96 6.67
CA ASN A 26 -4.60 7.71 6.27
C ASN A 26 -3.76 7.89 5.00
N ILE A 27 -2.67 7.13 4.93
CA ILE A 27 -1.80 7.03 3.76
C ILE A 27 -1.69 5.56 3.39
N ASN A 28 -2.36 5.18 2.30
CA ASN A 28 -2.35 3.83 1.79
C ASN A 28 -1.25 3.67 0.74
N LEU A 29 -0.47 2.60 0.88
CA LEU A 29 0.62 2.23 -0.02
C LEU A 29 0.24 1.00 -0.82
N VAL A 30 0.14 1.18 -2.14
CA VAL A 30 -0.23 0.12 -3.07
C VAL A 30 0.99 -0.27 -3.89
N GLN A 31 1.51 -1.47 -3.62
CA GLN A 31 2.67 -2.00 -4.32
C GLN A 31 2.34 -3.33 -5.01
N ASN A 32 2.16 -3.26 -6.32
CA ASN A 32 1.94 -4.42 -7.19
C ASN A 32 3.28 -5.13 -7.44
N PRO A 33 3.31 -6.39 -7.91
CA PRO A 33 4.56 -7.09 -8.23
C PRO A 33 5.50 -6.31 -9.17
N PHE A 34 4.93 -5.61 -10.16
CA PHE A 34 5.68 -4.73 -11.05
C PHE A 34 6.25 -3.49 -10.35
N HIS A 35 5.48 -2.87 -9.44
CA HIS A 35 5.96 -1.76 -8.61
C HIS A 35 7.15 -2.20 -7.73
N ARG A 36 7.08 -3.43 -7.18
CA ARG A 36 8.17 -4.01 -6.39
C ARG A 36 9.45 -4.24 -7.21
N LEU A 37 9.32 -4.73 -8.44
CA LEU A 37 10.44 -4.90 -9.34
C LEU A 37 11.12 -3.56 -9.66
N LEU A 38 10.33 -2.51 -9.87
CA LEU A 38 10.79 -1.18 -10.23
C LEU A 38 11.14 -0.28 -9.02
N ARG A 39 11.03 -0.81 -7.79
CA ARG A 39 11.21 -0.06 -6.52
C ARG A 39 10.38 1.22 -6.44
N VAL A 40 9.16 1.17 -6.96
CA VAL A 40 8.17 2.24 -6.87
C VAL A 40 6.94 1.76 -6.08
N ALA A 41 6.07 2.70 -5.75
CA ALA A 41 4.75 2.43 -5.20
C ALA A 41 3.76 3.53 -5.59
N GLU A 42 2.49 3.20 -5.50
CA GLU A 42 1.38 4.14 -5.59
C GLU A 42 0.96 4.55 -4.18
N VAL A 43 0.78 5.85 -3.95
CA VAL A 43 0.44 6.43 -2.65
C VAL A 43 -0.92 7.09 -2.73
N HIS A 44 -1.85 6.64 -1.88
CA HIS A 44 -3.19 7.18 -1.77
C HIS A 44 -3.32 7.94 -0.46
N VAL A 45 -3.70 9.20 -0.55
CA VAL A 45 -3.85 10.08 0.62
C VAL A 45 -5.33 10.29 0.86
N GLU A 46 -5.79 9.85 2.03
CA GLU A 46 -7.18 9.92 2.45
C GLU A 46 -7.33 11.00 3.53
N THR A 47 -8.31 11.88 3.34
CA THR A 47 -8.67 12.90 4.32
C THR A 47 -10.02 12.59 4.93
N ALA A 48 -10.40 13.31 5.98
CA ALA A 48 -11.72 13.19 6.60
C ALA A 48 -12.89 13.60 5.67
N SER A 49 -12.61 14.15 4.47
CA SER A 49 -13.62 14.70 3.56
C SER A 49 -13.93 13.75 2.40
N GLY A 50 -14.69 12.68 2.69
CA GLY A 50 -15.34 11.86 1.64
C GLY A 50 -14.79 10.44 1.46
N THR A 51 -15.42 9.70 0.54
CA THR A 51 -15.19 8.26 0.32
C THR A 51 -14.05 7.98 -0.68
N LYS A 52 -13.51 9.00 -1.33
CA LYS A 52 -12.45 8.86 -2.34
C LYS A 52 -11.15 9.45 -1.81
N PRO A 53 -9.98 8.90 -2.19
CA PRO A 53 -8.70 9.51 -1.85
C PRO A 53 -8.64 10.94 -2.39
N GLU A 54 -8.20 11.87 -1.55
CA GLU A 54 -8.09 13.30 -1.86
C GLU A 54 -6.97 13.55 -2.87
N ALA A 55 -5.89 12.76 -2.78
CA ALA A 55 -4.80 12.75 -3.75
C ALA A 55 -4.28 11.32 -4.00
N ILE A 56 -3.94 11.05 -5.26
CA ILE A 56 -3.31 9.80 -5.70
C ILE A 56 -2.01 10.13 -6.40
N ILE A 57 -0.90 9.62 -5.86
CA ILE A 57 0.41 9.73 -6.48
C ILE A 57 0.80 8.36 -7.03
N ARG A 58 0.71 8.20 -8.35
CA ARG A 58 0.75 6.89 -9.02
C ARG A 58 2.10 6.19 -8.94
N VAL A 59 3.18 6.94 -9.08
CA VAL A 59 4.53 6.36 -9.15
C VAL A 59 5.45 7.22 -8.31
N LEU A 60 5.81 6.69 -7.14
CA LEU A 60 6.77 7.30 -6.24
C LEU A 60 7.85 6.28 -5.90
N SER A 61 9.12 6.69 -5.83
CA SER A 61 10.19 5.81 -5.36
C SER A 61 9.98 5.46 -3.89
N LEU A 62 10.40 4.27 -3.48
CA LEU A 62 10.27 3.86 -2.08
C LEU A 62 10.94 4.82 -1.09
N ASP A 63 12.05 5.45 -1.48
CA ASP A 63 12.73 6.45 -0.66
C ASP A 63 11.90 7.73 -0.51
N ALA A 64 11.26 8.18 -1.58
CA ALA A 64 10.35 9.33 -1.53
C ALA A 64 9.11 9.02 -0.68
N VAL A 65 8.62 7.77 -0.71
CA VAL A 65 7.50 7.34 0.13
C VAL A 65 7.90 7.43 1.59
N ALA A 66 9.09 6.94 1.94
CA ALA A 66 9.60 7.00 3.31
C ALA A 66 9.71 8.45 3.79
N ALA A 67 10.20 9.36 2.96
CA ALA A 67 10.30 10.79 3.28
C ALA A 67 8.93 11.46 3.47
N ILE A 68 7.91 11.11 2.68
CA ILE A 68 6.54 11.61 2.87
C ILE A 68 5.96 11.10 4.20
N ARG A 69 6.12 9.80 4.47
CA ARG A 69 5.65 9.20 5.72
C ARG A 69 6.30 9.90 6.91
N GLU A 70 7.61 10.07 6.90
CA GLU A 70 8.32 10.76 7.98
C GLU A 70 7.75 12.15 8.22
N ARG A 71 7.58 12.97 7.17
CA ARG A 71 7.06 14.35 7.31
C ARG A 71 5.61 14.41 7.80
N VAL A 72 4.73 13.58 7.25
CA VAL A 72 3.30 13.59 7.65
C VAL A 72 3.12 13.11 9.09
N PHE A 73 3.94 12.17 9.54
CA PHE A 73 3.82 11.59 10.88
C PHE A 73 4.73 12.24 11.93
N LYS A 74 5.75 13.00 11.55
CA LYS A 74 6.63 13.72 12.50
C LYS A 74 5.84 14.71 13.35
N ASP A 75 4.94 15.48 12.75
CA ASP A 75 4.07 16.42 13.48
C ASP A 75 3.05 15.71 14.39
N ARG A 76 2.72 14.44 14.10
CA ARG A 76 1.85 13.61 14.95
C ARG A 76 2.63 12.93 16.08
N ALA A 77 3.87 12.52 15.81
CA ALA A 77 4.74 11.82 16.76
C ALA A 77 5.17 12.69 17.95
N GLU A 78 5.24 14.02 17.79
CA GLU A 78 5.49 14.93 18.91
C GLU A 78 4.27 15.07 19.85
N GLY A 79 3.05 14.77 19.37
CA GLY A 79 1.82 14.73 20.19
C GLY A 79 1.47 13.36 20.74
N GLU A 80 2.18 12.32 20.33
CA GLU A 80 1.95 10.94 20.74
C GLU A 80 3.31 10.25 20.85
N THR A 81 4.03 10.53 21.94
CA THR A 81 5.06 9.63 22.46
C THR A 81 4.38 8.35 22.97
N VAL A 82 3.75 7.60 22.06
CA VAL A 82 3.64 6.16 22.20
C VAL A 82 4.99 5.66 21.73
N SER A 83 5.87 5.44 22.70
CA SER A 83 7.15 4.79 22.50
C SER A 83 6.97 3.59 21.58
N VAL A 84 7.49 3.68 20.35
CA VAL A 84 7.74 2.53 19.48
C VAL A 84 9.07 1.88 19.90
N GLU A 85 9.30 1.80 21.21
CA GLU A 85 10.29 0.93 21.83
C GLU A 85 9.48 -0.26 22.35
N GLY A 86 9.40 -1.34 21.57
CA GLY A 86 8.67 -2.54 21.97
C GLY A 86 7.82 -3.23 20.89
N ARG A 87 8.08 -3.04 19.59
CA ARG A 87 7.45 -3.88 18.54
C ARG A 87 8.40 -4.93 17.96
N GLU A 88 9.29 -5.44 18.80
CA GLU A 88 9.95 -6.73 18.62
C GLU A 88 9.48 -7.76 19.66
N GLU A 89 8.54 -7.41 20.55
CA GLU A 89 7.92 -8.38 21.45
C GLU A 89 6.81 -9.16 20.72
N SER A 90 7.13 -10.40 20.40
CA SER A 90 6.17 -11.47 20.15
C SER A 90 5.24 -11.22 18.96
N ALA A 91 5.73 -11.51 17.75
CA ALA A 91 4.85 -12.08 16.73
C ALA A 91 4.31 -13.41 17.27
N GLN A 92 3.34 -13.37 18.20
CA GLN A 92 2.52 -14.53 18.52
C GLN A 92 1.96 -14.98 17.18
N ARG A 93 2.33 -16.18 16.75
CA ARG A 93 1.73 -16.81 15.58
C ARG A 93 0.25 -16.97 15.90
N LEU A 94 -0.54 -15.95 15.56
CA LEU A 94 -1.99 -15.93 15.75
C LEU A 94 -2.63 -17.09 14.99
N LEU A 95 -1.98 -17.52 13.89
CA LEU A 95 -2.36 -18.70 13.13
C LEU A 95 -1.17 -19.24 12.35
N GLU A 96 -0.88 -20.53 12.49
CA GLU A 96 0.03 -21.27 11.62
C GLU A 96 -0.83 -22.10 10.67
N LEU A 97 -0.76 -21.79 9.37
CA LEU A 97 -1.52 -22.50 8.35
C LEU A 97 -0.64 -23.61 7.78
N SER A 98 -1.17 -24.84 7.80
CA SER A 98 -0.50 -25.95 7.12
C SER A 98 -0.61 -25.78 5.60
N THR A 99 0.29 -26.43 4.84
CA THR A 99 0.28 -26.38 3.38
C THR A 99 -1.06 -26.87 2.80
N ARG A 100 -1.75 -27.77 3.49
CA ARG A 100 -3.08 -28.28 3.10
C ARG A 100 -4.16 -27.23 3.29
N ASP A 101 -4.12 -26.48 4.40
CA ASP A 101 -5.09 -25.44 4.69
C ASP A 101 -4.95 -24.27 3.71
N LEU A 102 -3.72 -23.93 3.31
CA LEU A 102 -3.47 -22.95 2.25
C LEU A 102 -4.03 -23.39 0.90
N LEU A 103 -3.87 -24.67 0.53
CA LEU A 103 -4.41 -25.21 -0.72
C LEU A 103 -5.95 -25.25 -0.70
N LEU A 104 -6.55 -25.75 0.38
CA LEU A 104 -8.00 -25.80 0.56
C LEU A 104 -8.61 -24.40 0.60
N LEU A 105 -8.02 -23.47 1.36
CA LEU A 105 -8.48 -22.09 1.42
C LEU A 105 -8.34 -21.40 0.07
N GLY A 106 -7.26 -21.64 -0.67
CA GLY A 106 -7.11 -21.17 -2.04
C GLY A 106 -8.26 -21.66 -2.93
N LEU A 107 -8.49 -22.98 -2.97
CA LEU A 107 -9.55 -23.62 -3.76
C LEU A 107 -10.95 -23.09 -3.43
N ILE A 108 -11.26 -22.89 -2.14
CA ILE A 108 -12.56 -22.40 -1.67
C ILE A 108 -12.72 -20.90 -1.96
N SER A 109 -11.66 -20.11 -1.79
CA SER A 109 -11.72 -18.64 -1.86
C SER A 109 -11.54 -18.05 -3.26
N ASN A 110 -11.97 -18.73 -4.34
CA ASN A 110 -11.90 -18.24 -5.74
C ASN A 110 -10.48 -17.85 -6.28
N ARG A 111 -9.48 -17.64 -5.42
CA ARG A 111 -8.07 -17.32 -5.77
C ARG A 111 -7.26 -18.58 -6.08
N GLY A 112 -7.71 -19.76 -5.69
CA GLY A 112 -7.15 -21.05 -6.09
C GLY A 112 -7.42 -21.40 -7.56
N MET A 113 -8.44 -20.79 -8.17
CA MET A 113 -8.71 -20.94 -9.60
C MET A 113 -7.54 -20.46 -10.46
N VAL A 114 -6.76 -19.46 -9.99
CA VAL A 114 -5.56 -18.97 -10.69
C VAL A 114 -4.48 -20.05 -10.74
N VAL A 115 -4.28 -20.79 -9.64
CA VAL A 115 -3.31 -21.90 -9.59
C VAL A 115 -3.76 -23.05 -10.48
N ILE A 116 -5.05 -23.40 -10.44
CA ILE A 116 -5.63 -24.44 -11.30
C ILE A 116 -5.50 -24.06 -12.78
N ALA A 117 -5.82 -22.81 -13.15
CA ALA A 117 -5.69 -22.31 -14.51
C ALA A 117 -4.23 -22.30 -14.98
N ALA A 118 -3.28 -21.94 -14.10
CA ALA A 118 -1.85 -22.02 -14.41
C ALA A 118 -1.39 -23.46 -14.66
N VAL A 119 -1.79 -24.41 -13.80
CA VAL A 119 -1.46 -25.84 -13.97
C VAL A 119 -2.07 -26.41 -15.23
N MET A 120 -3.35 -26.15 -15.48
CA MET A 120 -4.04 -26.53 -16.71
C MET A 120 -3.35 -25.94 -17.95
N GLY A 121 -2.93 -24.67 -17.90
CA GLY A 121 -2.18 -24.04 -18.98
C GLY A 121 -0.84 -24.72 -19.27
N VAL A 122 -0.11 -25.13 -18.23
CA VAL A 122 1.16 -25.87 -18.39
C VAL A 122 0.92 -27.26 -18.98
N ILE A 123 -0.10 -27.99 -18.53
CA ILE A 123 -0.46 -29.31 -19.09
C ILE A 123 -0.78 -29.17 -20.57
N TRP A 124 -1.59 -28.17 -20.92
CA TRP A 124 -1.98 -27.93 -22.31
C TRP A 124 -0.79 -27.53 -23.20
N GLN A 125 0.25 -26.90 -22.64
CA GLN A 125 1.48 -26.57 -23.36
C GLN A 125 2.39 -27.78 -23.59
N VAL A 126 2.28 -28.84 -22.78
CA VAL A 126 3.07 -30.08 -22.94
C VAL A 126 2.42 -31.02 -23.96
N ASP A 127 1.11 -30.92 -24.15
CA ASP A 127 0.33 -31.71 -25.11
C ASP A 127 0.22 -31.07 -26.53
N VAL A 128 0.85 -29.91 -26.75
CA VAL A 128 1.00 -29.21 -28.05
C VAL A 128 2.44 -29.25 -28.53
#